data_AF-A0A1E2UTS9-F1
#
_entry.id   AF-A0A1E2UTS9-F1
#
_cell.length_a   1.000
_cell.length_b   1.000
_cell.length_c   1.000
_cell.angle_alpha   90.00
_cell.angle_beta   90.00
_cell.angle_gamma   90.00
#
_symmetry.space_group_name_H-M   'P 1'
#
loop_
_entity.id
_entity.type
_entity.pdbx_description
1 polymer ?
#
loop_
_entity_poly.entity_id
_entity_poly.type
_entity_poly.pdbx_seq_one_letter_code
_entity_poly.pdbx_strand_id
1 'polypeptide(L)'
;MKALYVNAIWFVILIVGLIGAAVQRHTSLDWSEMSDVRMNYDLLYGSLAIYLAISVYGLLAKRNWGYSLSVAANATLTVMPLAIFVASMFLVYPDVGFIELLKISMGNLAVGFISLCFWVWLVLSKEKLSSFGELHIKKNNETGGLVNVTVKCKTNHEMESLGRQ
;
A
#
# COMPACT_ATOMS: atom_id res chain seq x y z
N MET A 1 -11.30 -0.56 10.50
CA MET A 1 -10.67 0.75 10.76
C MET A 1 -9.20 0.66 11.17
N LYS A 2 -8.80 -0.18 12.13
CA LYS A 2 -7.40 -0.28 12.61
C LYS A 2 -6.37 -0.50 11.48
N ALA A 3 -6.63 -1.42 10.54
CA ALA A 3 -5.73 -1.71 9.43
C ALA A 3 -5.43 -0.51 8.50
N LEU A 4 -6.39 0.42 8.34
CA LEU A 4 -6.20 1.61 7.50
C LEU A 4 -5.25 2.62 8.15
N TYR A 5 -5.39 2.83 9.45
CA TYR A 5 -4.50 3.72 10.20
C TYR A 5 -3.07 3.19 10.26
N VAL A 6 -2.90 1.88 10.45
CA VAL A 6 -1.57 1.25 10.44
C VAL A 6 -0.90 1.42 9.07
N ASN A 7 -1.64 1.25 7.97
CA ASN A 7 -1.13 1.51 6.63
C ASN A 7 -0.77 2.98 6.39
N ALA A 8 -1.59 3.91 6.88
CA ALA A 8 -1.26 5.32 6.79
C ALA A 8 0.04 5.66 7.54
N ILE A 9 0.23 5.13 8.75
CA ILE A 9 1.47 5.27 9.52
C ILE A 9 2.66 4.67 8.77
N TRP A 10 2.49 3.47 8.21
CA TRP A 10 3.52 2.80 7.42
C TRP A 10 3.96 3.65 6.22
N PHE A 11 3.01 4.22 5.48
CA PHE A 11 3.34 5.10 4.35
C PHE A 11 4.01 6.41 4.78
N VAL A 12 3.65 6.98 5.93
CA VAL A 12 4.36 8.14 6.48
C VAL A 12 5.81 7.80 6.81
N ILE A 13 6.06 6.65 7.44
CA ILE A 13 7.43 6.16 7.71
C ILE A 13 8.22 6.02 6.41
N LEU A 14 7.61 5.44 5.37
CA LEU A 14 8.26 5.30 4.06
C LEU A 14 8.56 6.65 3.42
N ILE A 15 7.64 7.61 3.45
CA ILE A 15 7.88 8.96 2.90
C ILE A 15 9.08 9.60 3.60
N VAL A 16 9.15 9.53 4.93
CA VAL A 16 10.30 10.05 5.70
C VAL A 16 11.59 9.34 5.29
N GLY A 17 11.58 8.01 5.15
CA GLY A 17 12.73 7.24 4.68
C GLY A 17 13.19 7.63 3.27
N LEU A 18 12.26 7.84 2.34
CA LEU A 18 12.55 8.27 0.97
C LEU A 18 13.18 9.67 0.93
N ILE A 19 12.67 10.61 1.74
CA ILE A 19 13.24 11.95 1.86
C ILE A 19 14.64 11.87 2.48
N GLY A 20 14.83 11.09 3.54
CA GLY A 20 16.14 10.88 4.16
C GLY A 20 17.16 10.31 3.17
N ALA A 21 16.76 9.31 2.39
CA ALA A 21 17.60 8.74 1.34
C ALA A 21 17.93 9.77 0.24
N ALA A 22 16.98 10.62 -0.15
CA ALA A 22 17.23 11.70 -1.09
C ALA A 22 18.24 12.72 -0.56
N VAL A 23 18.08 13.15 0.71
CA VAL A 23 19.04 14.05 1.36
C VAL A 23 20.44 13.43 1.37
N GLN A 24 20.56 12.15 1.75
CA GLN A 24 21.85 11.44 1.75
C GLN A 24 22.49 11.38 0.35
N ARG A 25 21.71 11.19 -0.71
CA ARG A 25 22.21 11.23 -2.10
C ARG A 25 22.69 12.61 -2.51
N HIS A 26 22.05 13.68 -2.05
CA HIS A 26 22.47 15.05 -2.35
C HIS A 26 23.71 15.49 -1.55
N THR A 27 24.01 14.85 -0.43
CA THR A 27 25.20 15.17 0.39
C THR A 27 26.40 14.28 0.10
N SER A 28 26.25 13.20 -0.67
CA SER A 28 27.34 12.29 -1.03
C SER A 28 28.12 12.77 -2.26
N LEU A 29 29.46 12.69 -2.18
CA LEU A 29 30.37 13.00 -3.29
C LEU A 29 30.20 12.02 -4.45
N ASP A 30 30.08 10.73 -4.18
CA ASP A 30 29.94 9.69 -5.22
C ASP A 30 28.69 9.92 -6.09
N TRP A 31 27.60 10.38 -5.48
CA TRP A 31 26.36 10.70 -6.20
C TRP A 31 26.43 12.03 -6.96
N SER A 32 27.37 12.91 -6.60
CA SER A 32 27.56 14.18 -7.31
C SER A 32 28.21 13.98 -8.68
N GLU A 33 29.02 12.93 -8.82
CA GLU A 33 29.67 12.53 -10.07
C GLU A 33 28.71 11.80 -11.02
N MET A 34 27.59 11.31 -10.51
CA MET A 34 26.56 10.56 -11.27
C MET A 34 25.25 11.36 -11.39
N SER A 35 25.33 12.61 -11.88
CA SER A 35 24.21 13.55 -11.87
C SER A 35 22.94 13.03 -12.55
N ASP A 36 23.08 12.34 -13.69
CA ASP A 36 21.95 11.81 -14.46
C ASP A 36 21.25 10.66 -13.71
N VAL A 37 22.04 9.76 -13.11
CA VAL A 37 21.52 8.65 -12.31
C VAL A 37 20.82 9.19 -11.07
N ARG A 38 21.43 10.18 -10.39
CA ARG A 38 20.81 10.84 -9.24
C ARG A 38 19.46 11.45 -9.59
N MET A 39 19.36 12.20 -10.70
CA MET A 39 18.11 12.81 -11.14
C MET A 39 17.03 11.76 -11.43
N ASN A 40 17.37 10.64 -12.07
CA ASN A 40 16.42 9.54 -12.30
C ASN A 40 15.92 8.92 -10.99
N TYR A 41 16.81 8.74 -10.02
CA TYR A 41 16.45 8.25 -8.70
C TYR A 41 15.53 9.22 -7.95
N ASP A 42 15.80 10.51 -8.02
CA ASP A 42 14.98 11.52 -7.34
C ASP A 42 13.60 11.66 -7.98
N LEU A 43 13.49 11.54 -9.31
CA LEU A 43 12.20 11.49 -9.99
C LEU A 43 11.40 10.23 -9.63
N LEU A 44 12.06 9.06 -9.63
CA LEU A 44 11.42 7.79 -9.30
C LEU A 44 10.94 7.76 -7.85
N TYR A 45 11.82 8.07 -6.90
CA TYR A 45 11.46 8.04 -5.47
C TYR A 45 10.63 9.24 -5.04
N GLY A 46 10.78 10.40 -5.69
CA GLY A 46 9.93 11.57 -5.48
C GLY A 46 8.49 11.33 -5.94
N SER A 47 8.30 10.75 -7.13
CA SER A 47 6.96 10.36 -7.60
C SER A 47 6.33 9.28 -6.72
N LEU A 48 7.12 8.32 -6.24
CA LEU A 48 6.66 7.33 -5.25
C LEU A 48 6.22 8.00 -3.94
N ALA A 49 6.98 8.96 -3.41
CA ALA A 49 6.60 9.68 -2.19
C ALA A 49 5.29 10.47 -2.35
N ILE A 50 5.10 11.14 -3.49
CA ILE A 50 3.84 11.84 -3.83
C ILE A 50 2.68 10.84 -3.90
N TYR A 51 2.89 9.71 -4.58
CA TYR A 51 1.88 8.65 -4.69
C TYR A 51 1.47 8.11 -3.32
N LEU A 52 2.43 7.87 -2.41
CA LEU A 52 2.15 7.48 -1.03
C LEU A 52 1.39 8.56 -0.27
N ALA A 53 1.74 9.84 -0.43
CA ALA A 53 1.05 10.95 0.23
C ALA A 53 -0.43 11.05 -0.20
N ILE A 54 -0.71 10.89 -1.50
CA ILE A 54 -2.08 10.84 -2.03
C ILE A 54 -2.84 9.64 -1.43
N SER A 55 -2.19 8.48 -1.34
CA SER A 55 -2.80 7.30 -0.71
C SER A 55 -3.12 7.54 0.77
N VAL A 56 -2.22 8.17 1.54
CA VAL A 56 -2.46 8.52 2.95
C VAL A 56 -3.67 9.45 3.07
N TYR A 57 -3.71 10.52 2.26
CA TYR A 57 -4.85 11.45 2.26
C TYR A 57 -6.16 10.72 1.96
N GLY A 58 -6.19 9.85 0.94
CA GLY A 58 -7.37 9.05 0.60
C GLY A 58 -7.83 8.12 1.72
N LEU A 59 -6.88 7.48 2.43
CA LEU A 59 -7.16 6.63 3.58
C LEU A 59 -7.75 7.44 4.76
N LEU A 60 -7.15 8.58 5.10
CA LEU A 60 -7.61 9.44 6.19
C LEU A 60 -8.97 10.07 5.91
N ALA A 61 -9.22 10.46 4.66
CA ALA A 61 -10.51 10.96 4.19
C ALA A 61 -11.56 9.86 3.99
N LYS A 62 -11.24 8.59 4.32
CA LYS A 62 -12.12 7.41 4.19
C LYS A 62 -12.72 7.26 2.80
N ARG A 63 -11.96 7.59 1.76
CA ARG A 63 -12.41 7.48 0.36
C ARG A 63 -12.13 6.07 -0.18
N ASN A 64 -13.06 5.52 -0.94
CA ASN A 64 -12.92 4.18 -1.55
C ASN A 64 -11.70 4.06 -2.46
N TRP A 65 -11.34 5.14 -3.17
CA TRP A 65 -10.14 5.18 -4.01
C TRP A 65 -8.86 5.14 -3.16
N GLY A 66 -8.85 5.70 -1.94
CA GLY A 66 -7.70 5.67 -1.04
C GLY A 66 -7.35 4.25 -0.57
N TYR A 67 -8.37 3.43 -0.32
CA TYR A 67 -8.18 2.00 -0.05
C TYR A 67 -7.54 1.28 -1.25
N SER A 68 -8.06 1.53 -2.45
CA SER A 68 -7.56 0.88 -3.68
C SER A 68 -6.11 1.28 -3.98
N LEU A 69 -5.77 2.57 -3.81
CA LEU A 69 -4.41 3.07 -3.92
C LEU A 69 -3.48 2.46 -2.86
N SER A 70 -3.95 2.28 -1.63
CA SER A 70 -3.14 1.67 -0.57
C SER A 70 -2.81 0.20 -0.85
N VAL A 71 -3.75 -0.56 -1.39
CA VAL A 71 -3.50 -1.93 -1.85
C VAL A 71 -2.47 -1.93 -2.98
N ALA A 72 -2.66 -1.07 -3.99
CA ALA A 72 -1.72 -0.95 -5.10
C ALA A 72 -0.33 -0.48 -4.65
N ALA A 73 -0.24 0.44 -3.69
CA ALA A 73 1.00 0.93 -3.13
C ALA A 73 1.81 -0.17 -2.44
N ASN A 74 1.17 -0.97 -1.58
CA ASN A 74 1.83 -2.08 -0.93
C ASN A 74 2.26 -3.16 -1.94
N ALA A 75 1.46 -3.41 -2.98
CA ALA A 75 1.86 -4.30 -4.06
C ALA A 75 3.11 -3.78 -4.80
N THR A 76 3.14 -2.51 -5.20
CA THR A 76 4.31 -1.88 -5.82
C THR A 76 5.53 -1.95 -4.92
N LEU A 77 5.40 -1.60 -3.64
CA LEU A 77 6.47 -1.65 -2.64
C LEU A 77 6.95 -3.07 -2.34
N THR A 78 6.16 -4.10 -2.63
CA THR A 78 6.56 -5.50 -2.53
C THR A 78 7.34 -5.93 -3.77
N VAL A 79 6.80 -5.65 -4.95
CA VAL A 79 7.35 -6.15 -6.22
C VAL A 79 8.61 -5.40 -6.62
N MET A 80 8.68 -4.09 -6.40
CA MET A 80 9.80 -3.27 -6.84
C MET A 80 11.14 -3.68 -6.19
N PRO A 81 11.26 -3.83 -4.85
CA PRO A 81 12.49 -4.34 -4.25
C PRO A 81 12.90 -5.72 -4.74
N LEU A 82 11.92 -6.60 -4.96
CA LEU A 82 12.18 -7.96 -5.45
C LEU A 82 12.70 -7.92 -6.90
N ALA A 83 12.07 -7.12 -7.76
CA ALA A 83 12.51 -6.95 -9.15
C ALA A 83 13.92 -6.37 -9.24
N ILE A 84 14.24 -5.36 -8.41
CA ILE A 84 15.59 -4.80 -8.32
C ILE A 84 16.59 -5.85 -7.86
N PHE A 85 16.28 -6.60 -6.80
CA PHE A 85 17.16 -7.66 -6.29
C PHE A 85 17.44 -8.73 -7.34
N VAL A 86 16.41 -9.20 -8.05
CA VAL A 86 16.54 -10.19 -9.12
C VAL A 86 17.35 -9.61 -10.29
N ALA A 87 17.13 -8.35 -10.68
CA ALA A 87 17.93 -7.71 -11.73
C ALA A 87 19.41 -7.61 -11.32
N SER A 88 19.70 -7.29 -10.06
CA SER A 88 21.07 -7.26 -9.53
C SER A 88 21.73 -8.66 -9.51
N MET A 89 20.96 -9.74 -9.41
CA MET A 89 21.49 -11.10 -9.54
C MET A 89 22.01 -11.43 -10.93
N PHE A 90 21.57 -10.72 -11.97
CA PHE A 90 22.10 -10.90 -13.33
C PHE A 90 23.22 -9.90 -13.65
N LEU A 91 23.13 -8.68 -13.13
CA LEU A 91 24.02 -7.58 -13.51
C LEU A 91 25.24 -7.40 -12.59
N VAL A 92 25.13 -7.77 -11.31
CA VAL A 92 26.11 -7.41 -10.27
C VAL A 92 26.65 -8.64 -9.54
N TYR A 93 25.83 -9.70 -9.41
CA TYR A 93 26.24 -10.95 -8.74
C TYR A 93 27.59 -11.54 -9.21
N PRO A 94 27.94 -11.55 -10.52
CA PRO A 94 29.21 -12.13 -10.97
C PRO A 94 30.45 -11.49 -10.31
N ASP A 95 30.37 -10.22 -9.92
CA ASP A 95 31.50 -9.46 -9.40
C ASP A 95 31.56 -9.43 -7.87
N VAL A 96 30.39 -9.38 -7.21
CA VAL A 96 30.30 -9.09 -5.76
C VAL A 96 29.88 -10.32 -4.93
N GLY A 97 29.34 -11.35 -5.58
CA GLY A 97 28.84 -12.55 -4.93
C GLY A 97 27.50 -12.36 -4.19
N PHE A 98 26.84 -13.49 -3.86
CA PHE A 98 25.47 -13.49 -3.34
C PHE A 98 25.33 -12.85 -1.96
N ILE A 99 26.25 -13.16 -1.05
CA ILE A 99 26.16 -12.70 0.36
C ILE A 99 26.27 -11.18 0.45
N GLU A 100 27.18 -10.59 -0.33
CA GLU A 100 27.36 -9.13 -0.34
C GLU A 100 26.16 -8.43 -0.98
N LEU A 101 25.66 -8.97 -2.10
CA LEU A 101 24.46 -8.46 -2.74
C LEU A 101 23.22 -8.52 -1.82
N LEU A 102 23.09 -9.58 -1.02
CA LEU A 102 22.04 -9.70 -0.02
C LEU A 102 22.17 -8.64 1.08
N LYS A 103 23.37 -8.37 1.58
CA LYS A 103 23.60 -7.32 2.58
C LYS A 103 23.21 -5.94 2.06
N ILE A 104 23.63 -5.60 0.83
CA ILE A 104 23.32 -4.31 0.20
C ILE A 104 21.80 -4.16 0.01
N SER A 105 21.10 -5.25 -0.33
CA SER A 105 19.67 -5.23 -0.65
C SER A 105 18.77 -5.43 0.56
N MET A 106 19.31 -5.80 1.74
CA MET A 106 18.54 -6.26 2.89
C MET A 106 17.49 -5.24 3.34
N GLY A 107 17.84 -3.95 3.37
CA GLY A 107 16.90 -2.88 3.75
C GLY A 107 15.68 -2.80 2.81
N ASN A 108 15.92 -2.87 1.50
CA ASN A 108 14.87 -2.84 0.49
C ASN A 108 14.00 -4.11 0.55
N LEU A 109 14.61 -5.27 0.76
CA LEU A 109 13.89 -6.55 0.92
C LEU A 109 13.01 -6.55 2.18
N ALA A 110 13.50 -5.99 3.29
CA ALA A 110 12.71 -5.84 4.52
C ALA A 110 11.49 -4.93 4.29
N VAL A 111 11.66 -3.80 3.60
CA VAL A 111 10.54 -2.92 3.21
C VAL A 111 9.54 -3.67 2.33
N GLY A 112 10.02 -4.47 1.37
CA GLY A 112 9.18 -5.29 0.52
C GLY A 112 8.38 -6.32 1.31
N PHE A 113 9.01 -6.99 2.27
CA PHE A 113 8.35 -7.98 3.13
C PHE A 113 7.29 -7.35 4.04
N ILE A 114 7.58 -6.22 4.68
CA ILE A 114 6.60 -5.51 5.51
C ILE A 114 5.40 -5.07 4.66
N SER A 115 5.66 -4.56 3.45
CA SER A 115 4.61 -4.15 2.52
C SER A 115 3.76 -5.33 2.04
N LEU A 116 4.35 -6.52 1.84
CA LEU A 116 3.62 -7.74 1.53
C LEU A 116 2.65 -8.12 2.64
N CYS A 117 3.11 -8.08 3.90
CA CYS A 117 2.26 -8.35 5.05
C CYS A 117 1.06 -7.40 5.11
N PHE A 118 1.28 -6.10 4.87
CA PHE A 118 0.19 -5.13 4.83
C PHE A 118 -0.74 -5.31 3.62
N TRP A 119 -0.19 -5.69 2.47
CA TRP A 119 -0.98 -5.99 1.28
C TRP A 119 -1.93 -7.16 1.54
N VAL A 120 -1.40 -8.29 2.00
CA VAL A 120 -2.19 -9.49 2.32
C VAL A 120 -3.23 -9.17 3.39
N TRP A 121 -2.85 -8.46 4.45
CA TRP A 121 -3.79 -8.09 5.51
C TRP A 121 -4.94 -7.20 5.00
N LEU A 122 -4.65 -6.23 4.13
CA LEU A 122 -5.68 -5.38 3.54
C LEU A 122 -6.63 -6.19 2.66
N VAL A 123 -6.12 -7.07 1.79
CA VAL A 123 -6.92 -7.91 0.89
C VAL A 123 -7.87 -8.80 1.68
N LEU A 124 -7.35 -9.53 2.68
CA LEU A 124 -8.16 -10.40 3.56
C LEU A 124 -9.19 -9.61 4.39
N SER A 125 -8.86 -8.37 4.76
CA SER A 125 -9.78 -7.51 5.50
C SER A 125 -10.94 -6.97 4.64
N LYS A 126 -10.79 -6.93 3.31
CA LYS A 126 -11.83 -6.47 2.38
C LYS A 126 -12.98 -7.46 2.29
N GLU A 127 -12.66 -8.76 2.25
CA GLU A 127 -13.65 -9.84 2.20
C GLU A 127 -14.58 -9.80 3.41
N LYS A 128 -14.03 -9.42 4.56
CA LYS A 128 -14.79 -9.21 5.79
C LYS A 128 -15.67 -7.96 5.79
N LEU A 129 -15.45 -7.00 4.88
CA LEU A 129 -16.31 -5.83 4.70
C LEU A 129 -17.40 -6.07 3.64
N SER A 130 -17.12 -6.86 2.60
CA SER A 130 -18.11 -7.20 1.57
C SER A 130 -19.18 -8.17 2.07
N SER A 131 -18.87 -9.06 3.03
CA SER A 131 -19.87 -9.97 3.61
C SER A 131 -20.91 -9.27 4.51
N PHE A 132 -20.67 -8.02 4.94
CA PHE A 132 -21.68 -7.19 5.61
C PHE A 132 -22.56 -6.41 4.64
N GLY A 133 -22.21 -6.42 3.34
CA GLY A 133 -22.87 -5.66 2.28
C GLY A 133 -23.55 -6.53 1.23
N GLU A 134 -23.78 -7.83 1.49
CA GLU A 134 -24.67 -8.62 0.63
C GLU A 134 -26.11 -8.15 0.83
N LEU A 135 -26.49 -7.24 -0.06
CA LEU A 135 -27.85 -6.85 -0.34
C LEU A 135 -28.60 -8.13 -0.76
N HIS A 136 -29.33 -8.75 0.17
CA HIS A 136 -30.35 -9.73 -0.18
C HIS A 136 -31.44 -9.02 -0.97
N ILE A 137 -31.29 -8.97 -2.30
CA ILE A 137 -32.37 -8.58 -3.21
C ILE A 137 -33.37 -9.74 -3.20
N LYS A 138 -34.33 -9.68 -2.27
CA LYS A 138 -35.47 -10.58 -2.27
C LYS A 138 -36.42 -10.12 -3.38
N LYS A 139 -36.40 -10.82 -4.52
CA LYS A 139 -37.39 -10.63 -5.59
C LYS A 139 -38.73 -11.13 -5.05
N ASN A 140 -39.62 -10.22 -4.63
CA ASN A 140 -41.01 -10.58 -4.39
C ASN A 140 -41.67 -10.76 -5.76
N ASN A 141 -42.05 -12.00 -6.06
CA ASN A 141 -42.59 -12.40 -7.35
C ASN A 141 -44.12 -12.29 -7.40
N GLU A 142 -44.68 -11.31 -6.70
CA GLU A 142 -46.12 -11.10 -6.68
C GLU A 142 -46.45 -9.63 -6.93
N THR A 143 -47.14 -9.42 -8.05
CA THR A 143 -47.81 -8.21 -8.54
C THR A 143 -46.91 -7.10 -9.08
N GLY A 144 -47.11 -6.82 -10.37
CA GLY A 144 -46.49 -5.71 -11.08
C GLY A 144 -46.86 -4.38 -10.43
N GLY A 145 -45.85 -3.68 -9.91
CA GLY A 145 -46.00 -2.36 -9.34
C GLY A 145 -44.75 -1.97 -8.56
N LEU A 146 -44.12 -0.86 -8.98
CA LEU A 146 -43.09 -0.08 -8.27
C LEU A 146 -42.10 -0.87 -7.38
N VAL A 147 -40.88 -1.04 -7.91
CA VAL A 147 -39.72 -1.50 -7.12
C VAL A 147 -39.43 -0.46 -6.02
N ASN A 148 -39.93 -0.70 -4.82
CA ASN A 148 -39.57 0.07 -3.64
C ASN A 148 -38.20 -0.44 -3.15
N VAL A 149 -37.13 0.24 -3.54
CA VAL A 149 -35.77 -0.05 -3.06
C VAL A 149 -35.60 0.59 -1.68
N THR A 150 -35.90 -0.16 -0.63
CA THR A 150 -35.62 0.30 0.74
C THR A 150 -34.14 0.03 1.04
N VAL A 151 -33.31 1.07 0.92
CA VAL A 151 -31.91 1.02 1.36
C VAL A 151 -31.88 1.04 2.89
N LYS A 152 -31.83 -0.14 3.51
CA LYS A 152 -31.49 -0.23 4.95
C LYS A 152 -29.99 0.01 5.10
N CYS A 153 -29.62 1.28 5.27
CA CYS A 153 -28.30 1.64 5.74
C CYS A 153 -28.23 1.28 7.23
N LYS A 154 -27.55 0.19 7.58
CA LYS A 154 -27.24 -0.10 8.99
C LYS A 154 -26.22 0.92 9.46
N THR A 155 -26.70 2.01 10.06
CA THR A 155 -25.85 2.96 10.77
C THR A 155 -25.31 2.27 12.02
N ASN A 156 -24.04 2.54 12.35
CA ASN A 156 -23.24 1.90 13.41
C ASN A 156 -23.81 1.97 14.84
N HIS A 157 -25.03 2.48 15.04
CA HIS A 157 -25.66 2.58 16.36
C HIS A 157 -26.37 1.30 16.83
N GLU A 158 -26.61 0.32 15.97
CA GLU A 158 -27.26 -0.96 16.36
C GLU A 158 -26.28 -2.08 16.76
N MET A 159 -24.96 -1.86 16.70
CA MET A 159 -23.98 -2.92 17.02
C MET A 159 -23.65 -3.05 18.51
N GLU A 160 -24.05 -2.12 19.37
CA GLU A 160 -23.82 -2.27 20.83
C GLU A 160 -24.87 -3.13 21.55
N SER A 161 -26.05 -3.40 20.97
CA SER A 161 -27.09 -4.19 21.62
C SER A 161 -27.05 -5.69 21.30
N LEU A 162 -26.25 -6.12 20.32
CA LEU A 162 -26.13 -7.54 19.92
C LEU A 162 -24.89 -8.25 20.50
N GLY A 163 -24.07 -7.54 21.29
CA GLY A 163 -22.91 -8.10 21.99
C GLY A 163 -23.15 -8.47 23.45
N ARG A 164 -24.40 -8.46 23.92
CA ARG A 164 -24.79 -8.91 25.28
C ARG A 164 -26.07 -9.75 25.22
N GLN A 165 -26.00 -10.92 24.60
CA GLN A 165 -26.83 -12.07 24.96
C GLN A 165 -25.97 -13.33 24.86
#